data_AF-A0A2X0KHY5-F1
#
_entry.id   AF-A0A2X0KHY5-F1
#
_cell.length_a   1.000
_cell.length_b   1.000
_cell.length_c   1.000
_cell.angle_alpha   90.00
_cell.angle_beta   90.00
_cell.angle_gamma   90.00
#
_symmetry.space_group_name_H-M   'P 1'
#
loop_
_entity.id
_entity.type
_entity.pdbx_description
1 polymer ?
#
loop_
_entity_poly.entity_id
_entity_poly.type
_entity_poly.pdbx_seq_one_letter_code
_entity_poly.pdbx_strand_id
1 'polypeptide(L)'
;MPTYADDEDFEDELFGTTAKGKARRRALPSSVAEMVDSSSAVWNNDFFVPEEGGFPAYAVQVGGRPLGIDRKSWAQILPQRPWTTAGRLSTDQAFKYLLDCWGSSKRELIVLGVMPDLQGPTPESPHRPTKEKCLVKHQHVVDFHLRIDRVGVVPPKEVKNLVKDLYIVPLRKDAPLPDFLQVLDECNIPQNRETDLLLAVLVIQKNALPTRFDYISTRSNRSPRCFFRCSRAGASRL
;
A
#
# COMPACT_ATOMS: atom_id res chain seq x y z
N MET A 1 40.45 -35.69 35.06
CA MET A 1 40.17 -35.51 33.62
C MET A 1 39.07 -34.48 33.51
N PRO A 2 39.28 -33.39 32.75
CA PRO A 2 38.52 -32.16 32.86
C PRO A 2 37.33 -32.14 31.91
N THR A 3 36.24 -31.50 32.32
CA THR A 3 35.22 -30.99 31.40
C THR A 3 34.75 -29.63 31.90
N TYR A 4 35.11 -28.61 31.14
CA TYR A 4 34.54 -27.27 31.18
C TYR A 4 33.06 -27.35 30.78
N ALA A 5 32.20 -26.65 31.52
CA ALA A 5 30.88 -26.20 31.11
C ALA A 5 30.77 -24.78 31.73
N ASP A 6 31.17 -23.77 30.97
CA ASP A 6 30.35 -22.99 30.02
C ASP A 6 29.47 -21.97 30.76
N ASP A 7 29.96 -20.74 30.70
CA ASP A 7 29.41 -19.50 31.22
C ASP A 7 28.17 -19.05 30.41
N GLU A 8 27.10 -19.85 30.36
CA GLU A 8 25.83 -19.48 29.68
C GLU A 8 24.68 -19.08 30.61
N ASP A 9 24.89 -19.08 31.93
CA ASP A 9 23.84 -18.79 32.93
C ASP A 9 23.46 -17.30 33.07
N PHE A 10 23.97 -16.39 32.22
CA PHE A 10 23.67 -14.95 32.32
C PHE A 10 22.61 -14.43 31.33
N GLU A 11 22.26 -15.18 30.27
CA GLU A 11 21.25 -14.71 29.30
C GLU A 11 19.81 -15.10 29.67
N ASP A 12 19.62 -16.10 30.52
CA ASP A 12 18.30 -16.58 30.96
C ASP A 12 17.61 -15.65 31.98
N GLU A 13 18.32 -14.65 32.52
CA GLU A 13 17.76 -13.65 33.44
C GLU A 13 17.11 -12.44 32.73
N LEU A 14 17.34 -12.24 31.42
CA LEU A 14 16.78 -11.09 30.68
C LEU A 14 15.33 -11.32 30.19
N PHE A 15 14.93 -12.59 30.02
CA PHE A 15 13.58 -12.95 29.56
C PHE A 15 12.83 -13.79 30.60
N GLY A 16 12.78 -13.29 31.83
CA GLY A 16 11.94 -13.81 32.91
C GLY A 16 10.47 -13.96 32.47
N THR A 17 10.09 -15.19 32.12
CA THR A 17 8.72 -15.55 31.74
C THR A 17 7.92 -15.99 32.96
N THR A 18 7.55 -15.04 33.83
CA THR A 18 6.42 -15.27 34.77
C THR A 18 5.67 -13.97 35.09
N ALA A 19 4.80 -13.51 34.19
CA ALA A 19 3.67 -12.67 34.57
C ALA A 19 2.54 -12.72 33.54
N LYS A 20 1.36 -13.14 34.03
CA LYS A 20 0.07 -13.04 33.34
C LYS A 20 -0.19 -11.60 32.90
N GLY A 21 -0.10 -11.34 31.62
CA GLY A 21 -0.59 -10.11 30.98
C GLY A 21 -0.72 -10.35 29.49
N LYS A 22 -1.94 -10.62 29.00
CA LYS A 22 -2.23 -10.66 27.56
C LYS A 22 -2.16 -9.25 26.97
N ALA A 23 -0.95 -8.70 26.87
CA ALA A 23 -0.66 -7.65 25.92
C ALA A 23 -0.63 -8.33 24.54
N ARG A 24 -1.68 -8.12 23.74
CA ARG A 24 -1.67 -8.40 22.30
C ARG A 24 -0.51 -7.59 21.70
N ARG A 25 0.68 -8.19 21.63
CA ARG A 25 1.71 -7.74 20.68
C ARG A 25 1.05 -7.86 19.31
N ARG A 26 0.77 -6.72 18.68
CA ARG A 26 0.27 -6.67 17.30
C ARG A 26 1.37 -7.33 16.47
N ALA A 27 1.11 -8.55 16.00
CA ALA A 27 2.03 -9.22 15.09
C ALA A 27 2.26 -8.27 13.92
N LEU A 28 3.52 -8.02 13.59
CA LEU A 28 3.85 -7.38 12.33
C LEU A 28 3.28 -8.30 11.24
N PRO A 29 2.47 -7.77 10.31
CA PRO A 29 1.84 -8.58 9.29
C PRO A 29 2.93 -9.28 8.47
N SER A 30 2.83 -10.60 8.39
CA SER A 30 3.83 -11.48 7.79
C SER A 30 3.87 -11.38 6.27
N SER A 31 2.81 -10.86 5.66
CA SER A 31 2.71 -10.74 4.21
C SER A 31 2.17 -9.37 3.79
N VAL A 32 2.55 -8.96 2.57
CA VAL A 32 1.97 -7.77 1.92
C VAL A 32 0.46 -7.92 1.77
N ALA A 33 -0.06 -9.13 1.53
CA ALA A 33 -1.50 -9.39 1.46
C ALA A 33 -2.24 -9.05 2.77
N GLU A 34 -1.66 -9.34 3.94
CA GLU A 34 -2.23 -8.97 5.25
C GLU A 34 -2.11 -7.46 5.53
N MET A 35 -1.04 -6.81 5.06
CA MET A 35 -0.91 -5.33 5.13
C MET A 35 -1.94 -4.63 4.26
N VAL A 36 -2.14 -5.17 3.06
CA VAL A 36 -3.14 -4.74 2.09
C VAL A 36 -4.55 -4.92 2.66
N ASP A 37 -4.84 -6.02 3.36
CA ASP A 37 -6.17 -6.27 3.96
C ASP A 37 -6.52 -5.26 5.07
N SER A 38 -5.50 -4.73 5.76
CA SER A 38 -5.69 -3.64 6.74
C SER A 38 -5.77 -2.23 6.11
N SER A 39 -5.37 -2.09 4.84
CA SER A 39 -5.30 -0.81 4.13
C SER A 39 -6.46 -0.65 3.16
N SER A 40 -7.09 0.53 3.14
CA SER A 40 -8.20 0.78 2.23
C SER A 40 -7.71 0.91 0.79
N ALA A 41 -8.32 0.16 -0.14
CA ALA A 41 -8.02 0.29 -1.57
C ALA A 41 -8.30 1.72 -2.06
N VAL A 42 -7.27 2.35 -2.62
CA VAL A 42 -7.32 3.74 -3.10
C VAL A 42 -7.68 3.82 -4.58
N TRP A 43 -7.54 2.71 -5.31
CA TRP A 43 -7.90 2.57 -6.71
C TRP A 43 -8.37 1.15 -6.99
N ASN A 44 -9.31 1.02 -7.92
CA ASN A 44 -9.84 -0.25 -8.40
C ASN A 44 -10.29 -0.06 -9.85
N ASN A 45 -9.63 -0.74 -10.77
CA ASN A 45 -9.98 -0.79 -12.19
C ASN A 45 -9.15 -1.89 -12.89
N ASP A 46 -9.33 -2.03 -14.19
CA ASP A 46 -8.50 -2.93 -14.98
C ASP A 46 -7.09 -2.37 -15.18
N PHE A 47 -6.08 -3.24 -15.05
CA PHE A 47 -4.70 -2.97 -15.41
C PHE A 47 -4.37 -3.73 -16.70
N PHE A 48 -3.82 -3.03 -17.70
CA PHE A 48 -3.57 -3.56 -19.03
C PHE A 48 -2.14 -3.31 -19.48
N VAL A 49 -1.50 -4.37 -19.99
CA VAL A 49 -0.21 -4.32 -20.67
C VAL A 49 -0.46 -4.70 -22.13
N PRO A 50 -0.20 -3.84 -23.13
CA PRO A 50 -0.59 -4.08 -24.52
C PRO A 50 -0.15 -5.43 -25.11
N GLU A 51 1.03 -5.91 -24.74
CA GLU A 51 1.60 -7.14 -25.26
C GLU A 51 1.11 -8.38 -24.50
N GLU A 52 0.73 -8.19 -23.24
CA GLU A 52 0.40 -9.28 -22.33
C GLU A 52 -1.10 -9.36 -22.04
N GLY A 53 -1.90 -8.34 -22.33
CA GLY A 53 -3.31 -8.25 -21.93
C GLY A 53 -3.49 -7.63 -20.54
N GLY A 54 -4.69 -7.77 -19.96
CA GLY A 54 -5.01 -7.14 -18.68
C GLY A 54 -5.76 -8.03 -17.69
N PHE A 55 -5.88 -7.53 -16.47
CA PHE A 55 -6.59 -8.15 -15.36
C PHE A 55 -7.23 -7.08 -14.46
N PRO A 56 -8.36 -7.39 -13.79
CA PRO A 56 -8.95 -6.48 -12.82
C PRO A 56 -8.03 -6.38 -11.61
N ALA A 57 -7.76 -5.15 -11.17
CA ALA A 57 -6.78 -4.88 -10.14
C ALA A 57 -7.29 -3.82 -9.15
N TYR A 58 -6.66 -3.80 -7.98
CA TYR A 58 -6.81 -2.73 -7.02
C TYR A 58 -5.45 -2.30 -6.50
N ALA A 59 -5.35 -1.06 -6.01
CA ALA A 59 -4.13 -0.52 -5.48
C ALA A 59 -4.32 -0.05 -4.03
N VAL A 60 -3.31 -0.30 -3.19
CA VAL A 60 -3.24 0.18 -1.82
C VAL A 60 -1.95 0.95 -1.61
N GLN A 61 -1.96 1.96 -0.73
CA GLN A 61 -0.73 2.67 -0.39
C GLN A 61 0.18 1.78 0.47
N VAL A 62 1.42 1.59 0.01
CA VAL A 62 2.44 0.79 0.70
C VAL A 62 3.70 1.58 0.99
N GLY A 63 3.87 2.76 0.41
CA GLY A 63 5.05 3.59 0.62
C GLY A 63 4.82 5.08 0.43
N GLY A 64 5.67 5.88 1.08
CA GLY A 64 5.65 7.33 1.03
C GLY A 64 4.66 7.95 2.01
N ARG A 65 4.54 9.28 1.96
CA ARG A 65 3.74 10.07 2.91
C ARG A 65 2.26 9.67 2.89
N PRO A 66 1.60 9.51 4.05
CA PRO A 66 0.21 9.06 4.10
C PRO A 66 -0.73 10.17 3.62
N LEU A 67 -1.53 9.84 2.60
CA LEU A 67 -2.53 10.74 2.00
C LEU A 67 -3.93 10.55 2.58
N GLY A 68 -4.12 9.55 3.45
CA GLY A 68 -5.40 9.16 4.05
C GLY A 68 -6.30 8.36 3.10
N ILE A 69 -7.54 8.12 3.52
CA ILE A 69 -8.55 7.25 2.90
C ILE A 69 -9.51 8.06 2.01
N ASP A 70 -9.37 9.39 1.95
CA ASP A 70 -10.27 10.25 1.17
C ASP A 70 -10.13 10.00 -0.33
N ARG A 71 -11.10 9.29 -0.90
CA ARG A 71 -11.16 8.94 -2.32
C ARG A 71 -11.11 10.17 -3.23
N LYS A 72 -11.58 11.34 -2.77
CA LYS A 72 -11.52 12.57 -3.57
C LYS A 72 -10.10 13.06 -3.77
N SER A 73 -9.24 12.93 -2.76
CA SER A 73 -7.81 13.28 -2.88
C SER A 73 -7.10 12.33 -3.83
N TRP A 74 -7.35 11.03 -3.69
CA TRP A 74 -6.79 10.03 -4.61
C TRP A 74 -7.24 10.22 -6.06
N ALA A 75 -8.49 10.63 -6.29
CA ALA A 75 -8.98 10.92 -7.64
C ALA A 75 -8.27 12.09 -8.34
N GLN A 76 -7.59 12.97 -7.59
CA GLN A 76 -6.80 14.07 -8.17
C GLN A 76 -5.41 13.63 -8.66
N ILE A 77 -4.92 12.48 -8.16
CA ILE A 77 -3.57 11.97 -8.46
C ILE A 77 -3.56 10.57 -9.09
N LEU A 78 -4.69 9.88 -9.14
CA LEU A 78 -4.80 8.58 -9.80
C LEU A 78 -5.71 8.72 -11.03
N PRO A 79 -5.26 8.29 -12.22
CA PRO A 79 -6.15 8.15 -13.37
C PRO A 79 -7.31 7.24 -13.01
N GLN A 80 -8.53 7.68 -13.32
CA GLN A 80 -9.76 6.93 -13.00
C GLN A 80 -10.09 5.89 -14.08
N ARG A 81 -9.52 6.05 -15.27
CA ARG A 81 -9.56 5.04 -16.35
C ARG A 81 -8.71 3.81 -16.02
N PRO A 82 -8.95 2.69 -16.72
CA PRO A 82 -8.04 1.55 -16.71
C PRO A 82 -6.61 2.00 -16.95
N TRP A 83 -5.68 1.45 -16.18
CA TRP A 83 -4.27 1.78 -16.33
C TRP A 83 -3.70 0.95 -17.47
N THR A 84 -3.18 1.62 -18.48
CA THR A 84 -2.50 0.97 -19.60
C THR A 84 -1.06 1.42 -19.65
N THR A 85 -0.12 0.46 -19.66
CA THR A 85 1.30 0.77 -19.91
C THR A 85 1.47 1.20 -21.36
N ALA A 86 1.95 2.42 -21.60
CA ALA A 86 2.14 2.97 -22.94
C ALA A 86 3.62 3.13 -23.33
N GLY A 87 4.53 2.82 -22.41
CA GLY A 87 5.97 2.93 -22.63
C GLY A 87 6.73 2.06 -21.66
N ARG A 88 8.04 1.97 -21.90
CA ARG A 88 8.96 1.19 -21.07
C ARG A 88 10.23 1.99 -20.82
N LEU A 89 10.73 1.92 -19.59
CA LEU A 89 12.00 2.52 -19.19
C LEU A 89 12.88 1.41 -18.61
N SER A 90 14.19 1.44 -18.84
CA SER A 90 15.08 0.46 -18.22
C SER A 90 15.01 0.57 -16.69
N THR A 91 15.11 -0.57 -16.01
CA THR A 91 15.00 -0.63 -14.54
C THR A 91 15.99 0.32 -13.87
N ASP A 92 17.26 0.29 -14.30
CA ASP A 92 18.32 1.15 -13.75
C ASP A 92 18.03 2.65 -13.93
N GLN A 93 17.59 3.06 -15.12
CA GLN A 93 17.27 4.47 -15.38
C GLN A 93 16.06 4.91 -14.56
N ALA A 94 15.06 4.05 -14.42
CA ALA A 94 13.88 4.33 -13.61
C ALA A 94 14.25 4.48 -12.14
N PHE A 95 15.04 3.56 -11.59
CA PHE A 95 15.38 3.55 -10.16
C PHE A 95 16.25 4.75 -9.80
N LYS A 96 17.23 5.09 -10.64
CA LYS A 96 18.03 6.31 -10.47
C LYS A 96 17.15 7.56 -10.50
N TYR A 97 16.25 7.67 -11.47
CA TYR A 97 15.33 8.80 -11.57
C TYR A 97 14.39 8.92 -10.37
N LEU A 98 13.87 7.81 -9.86
CA LEU A 98 13.02 7.80 -8.67
C LEU A 98 13.80 8.27 -7.44
N LEU A 99 15.03 7.80 -7.25
CA LEU A 99 15.89 8.24 -6.17
C LEU A 99 16.19 9.75 -6.24
N ASP A 100 16.49 10.26 -7.44
CA ASP A 100 16.68 11.71 -7.67
C ASP A 100 15.38 12.50 -7.38
N CYS A 101 14.22 11.94 -7.70
CA CYS A 101 12.93 12.56 -7.40
C CYS A 101 12.64 12.62 -5.90
N TRP A 102 12.98 11.57 -5.16
CA TRP A 102 12.85 11.56 -3.69
C TRP A 102 13.70 12.66 -3.03
N GLY A 103 14.96 12.82 -3.45
CA GLY A 103 15.86 13.86 -2.96
C GLY A 103 15.48 15.28 -3.40
N SER A 104 14.53 15.44 -4.31
CA SER A 104 14.10 16.74 -4.81
C SER A 104 13.30 17.52 -3.77
N SER A 105 13.50 18.85 -3.71
CA SER A 105 12.65 19.75 -2.90
C SER A 105 11.25 19.98 -3.50
N LYS A 106 11.04 19.59 -4.77
CA LYS A 106 9.78 19.86 -5.51
C LYS A 106 8.91 18.63 -5.72
N ARG A 107 9.45 17.43 -5.50
CA ARG A 107 8.77 16.16 -5.83
C ARG A 107 8.76 15.21 -4.65
N GLU A 108 7.73 14.41 -4.53
CA GLU A 108 7.66 13.32 -3.58
C GLU A 108 7.21 12.04 -4.30
N LEU A 109 7.53 10.91 -3.69
CA LEU A 109 7.16 9.60 -4.17
C LEU A 109 6.03 9.03 -3.32
N ILE A 110 5.01 8.49 -3.98
CA ILE A 110 3.96 7.70 -3.36
C ILE A 110 3.98 6.32 -4.02
N VAL A 111 4.06 5.27 -3.22
CA VAL A 111 4.14 3.89 -3.71
C VAL A 111 2.86 3.16 -3.36
N LEU A 112 2.27 2.56 -4.39
CA LEU A 112 1.09 1.71 -4.25
C LEU A 112 1.44 0.27 -4.60
N GLY A 113 0.93 -0.68 -3.84
CA GLY A 113 0.93 -2.10 -4.22
C GLY A 113 -0.28 -2.37 -5.11
N VAL A 114 -0.04 -2.85 -6.33
CA VAL A 114 -1.07 -3.25 -7.29
C VAL A 114 -1.31 -4.74 -7.14
N MET A 115 -2.54 -5.10 -6.76
CA MET A 115 -2.94 -6.47 -6.47
C MET A 115 -4.06 -6.90 -7.40
N PRO A 116 -4.12 -8.18 -7.79
CA PRO A 116 -5.21 -8.70 -8.61
C PRO A 116 -6.52 -8.72 -7.81
N ASP A 117 -7.61 -8.26 -8.42
CA ASP A 117 -8.96 -8.40 -7.86
C ASP A 117 -9.44 -9.84 -8.04
N LEU A 118 -9.74 -10.49 -6.91
CA LEU A 118 -10.07 -11.91 -6.84
C LEU A 118 -11.57 -12.16 -6.64
N GLN A 119 -12.42 -11.13 -6.76
CA GLN A 119 -13.87 -11.26 -6.60
C GLN A 119 -14.54 -12.21 -7.60
N GLY A 120 -13.85 -12.56 -8.70
CA GLY A 120 -14.32 -13.54 -9.68
C GLY A 120 -15.57 -13.09 -10.44
N PRO A 121 -16.17 -14.00 -11.25
CA PRO A 121 -17.47 -13.77 -11.85
C PRO A 121 -18.57 -13.67 -10.78
N THR A 122 -19.31 -12.57 -10.77
CA THR A 122 -20.52 -12.42 -9.95
C THR A 122 -21.77 -12.44 -10.83
N PRO A 123 -22.98 -12.69 -10.30
CA PRO A 123 -24.21 -12.61 -11.08
C PRO A 123 -24.37 -11.27 -11.82
N GLU A 124 -23.87 -10.18 -11.22
CA GLU A 124 -23.89 -8.82 -11.77
C GLU A 124 -22.75 -8.57 -12.78
N SER A 125 -21.74 -9.44 -12.83
CA SER A 125 -20.56 -9.29 -13.68
C SER A 125 -19.99 -10.66 -14.10
N PRO A 126 -20.70 -11.41 -14.97
CA PRO A 126 -20.33 -12.77 -15.35
C PRO A 126 -19.05 -12.85 -16.20
N HIS A 127 -18.63 -11.72 -16.77
CA HIS A 127 -17.44 -11.63 -17.63
C HIS A 127 -16.12 -11.48 -16.86
N ARG A 128 -16.16 -11.28 -15.53
CA ARG A 128 -14.94 -11.17 -14.73
C ARG A 128 -14.15 -12.49 -14.77
N PRO A 129 -12.81 -12.44 -14.85
CA PRO A 129 -11.99 -13.65 -14.85
C PRO A 129 -12.12 -14.39 -13.51
N THR A 130 -11.95 -15.71 -13.55
CA THR A 130 -11.86 -16.51 -12.31
C THR A 130 -10.62 -16.13 -11.52
N LYS A 131 -10.62 -16.42 -10.21
CA LYS A 131 -9.52 -16.13 -9.30
C LYS A 131 -8.18 -16.64 -9.83
N GLU A 132 -8.16 -17.88 -10.30
CA GLU A 132 -6.95 -18.55 -10.82
C GLU A 132 -6.43 -17.84 -12.07
N LYS A 133 -7.33 -17.48 -13.00
CA LYS A 133 -6.95 -16.75 -14.21
C LYS A 133 -6.38 -15.38 -13.89
N CYS A 134 -6.95 -14.69 -12.91
CA CYS A 134 -6.47 -13.38 -12.47
C CYS A 134 -5.06 -13.48 -11.86
N LEU A 135 -4.83 -14.45 -10.98
CA LEU A 135 -3.51 -14.70 -10.38
C LEU A 135 -2.45 -15.08 -11.43
N VAL A 136 -2.78 -15.99 -12.35
CA VAL A 136 -1.88 -16.37 -13.45
C VAL A 136 -1.54 -15.16 -14.31
N LYS A 137 -2.53 -14.30 -14.59
CA LYS A 137 -2.30 -13.10 -15.41
C LYS A 137 -1.43 -12.07 -14.71
N HIS A 138 -1.66 -11.85 -13.42
CA HIS A 138 -0.82 -11.00 -12.59
C HIS A 138 0.63 -11.48 -12.61
N GLN A 139 0.87 -12.77 -12.35
CA GLN A 139 2.22 -13.34 -12.38
C GLN A 139 2.87 -13.19 -13.76
N HIS A 140 2.11 -13.44 -14.84
CA HIS A 140 2.62 -13.30 -16.20
C HIS A 140 3.09 -11.87 -16.51
N VAL A 141 2.34 -10.86 -16.05
CA VAL A 141 2.71 -9.45 -16.20
C VAL A 141 3.98 -9.11 -15.41
N VAL A 142 4.11 -9.64 -14.18
CA VAL A 142 5.33 -9.47 -13.37
C VAL A 142 6.53 -10.09 -14.07
N ASP A 143 6.41 -11.36 -14.50
CA ASP A 143 7.46 -12.09 -15.21
C ASP A 143 7.86 -11.40 -16.52
N PHE A 144 6.89 -10.83 -17.24
CA PHE A 144 7.14 -10.07 -18.45
C PHE A 144 8.07 -8.88 -18.19
N HIS A 145 7.73 -8.02 -17.23
CA HIS A 145 8.53 -6.83 -16.91
C HIS A 145 9.93 -7.19 -16.39
N LEU A 146 10.05 -8.27 -15.60
CA LEU A 146 11.33 -8.79 -15.13
C LEU A 146 12.18 -9.35 -16.27
N ARG A 147 11.57 -10.10 -17.20
CA ARG A 147 12.27 -10.74 -18.33
C ARG A 147 12.86 -9.72 -19.29
N ILE A 148 12.16 -8.61 -19.51
CA ILE A 148 12.62 -7.54 -20.42
C ILE A 148 13.47 -6.49 -19.71
N ASP A 149 13.63 -6.61 -18.39
CA ASP A 149 14.32 -5.66 -17.50
C ASP A 149 13.88 -4.20 -17.69
N ARG A 150 12.56 -3.99 -17.67
CA ARG A 150 11.96 -2.67 -17.86
C ARG A 150 10.74 -2.45 -17.00
N VAL A 151 10.64 -1.25 -16.46
CA VAL A 151 9.44 -0.75 -15.78
C VAL A 151 8.40 -0.30 -16.81
N GLY A 152 7.13 -0.51 -16.50
CA GLY A 152 6.02 0.03 -17.28
C GLY A 152 5.83 1.51 -17.01
N VAL A 153 5.42 2.26 -18.02
CA VAL A 153 5.05 3.68 -17.87
C VAL A 153 3.57 3.83 -18.18
N VAL A 154 2.79 4.34 -17.23
CA VAL A 154 1.38 4.67 -17.41
C VAL A 154 1.25 6.18 -17.57
N PRO A 155 0.81 6.69 -18.72
CA PRO A 155 0.67 8.12 -18.94
C PRO A 155 -0.40 8.73 -18.01
N PRO A 156 -0.06 9.69 -17.12
CA PRO A 156 -1.03 10.30 -16.21
C PRO A 156 -1.85 11.39 -16.90
N LYS A 157 -2.41 11.14 -18.10
CA LYS A 157 -3.04 12.17 -18.95
C LYS A 157 -4.14 12.96 -18.24
N GLU A 158 -4.89 12.31 -17.35
CA GLU A 158 -6.01 12.89 -16.60
C GLU A 158 -5.55 13.73 -15.40
N VAL A 159 -4.40 13.39 -14.82
CA VAL A 159 -3.92 13.92 -13.53
C VAL A 159 -2.56 14.62 -13.65
N LYS A 160 -2.16 14.94 -14.89
CA LYS A 160 -0.86 15.56 -15.25
C LYS A 160 -0.53 16.88 -14.54
N ASN A 161 -1.54 17.51 -13.94
CA ASN A 161 -1.38 18.76 -13.20
C ASN A 161 -0.63 18.54 -11.88
N LEU A 162 -0.86 17.40 -11.22
CA LEU A 162 -0.27 17.06 -9.92
C LEU A 162 0.72 15.91 -10.00
N VAL A 163 0.51 14.99 -10.96
CA VAL A 163 1.31 13.80 -11.16
C VAL A 163 2.17 13.99 -12.38
N LYS A 164 3.48 13.84 -12.20
CA LYS A 164 4.42 13.95 -13.31
C LYS A 164 4.54 12.64 -14.06
N ASP A 165 4.78 11.55 -13.34
CA ASP A 165 4.99 10.22 -13.90
C ASP A 165 4.33 9.15 -13.02
N LEU A 166 3.88 8.06 -13.65
CA LEU A 166 3.40 6.85 -12.97
C LEU A 166 4.11 5.64 -13.57
N TYR A 167 4.91 4.96 -12.74
CA TYR A 167 5.70 3.80 -13.14
C TYR A 167 5.14 2.52 -12.54
N ILE A 168 5.25 1.43 -13.28
CA ILE A 168 4.91 0.08 -12.84
C ILE A 168 6.21 -0.70 -12.69
N VAL A 169 6.55 -1.01 -11.46
CA VAL A 169 7.80 -1.66 -11.07
C VAL A 169 7.49 -3.09 -10.61
N PRO A 170 7.97 -4.12 -11.31
CA PRO A 170 7.90 -5.48 -10.78
C PRO A 170 8.92 -5.66 -9.65
N LEU A 171 8.56 -6.43 -8.63
CA LEU A 171 9.46 -6.78 -7.54
C LEU A 171 9.33 -8.26 -7.23
N ARG A 172 10.41 -9.02 -7.43
CA ARG A 172 10.46 -10.43 -7.03
C ARG A 172 10.39 -10.58 -5.53
N LYS A 173 9.80 -11.67 -5.07
CA LYS A 173 9.68 -12.01 -3.66
C LYS A 173 11.03 -12.14 -2.95
N ASP A 174 12.03 -12.71 -3.64
CA ASP A 174 13.36 -13.00 -3.11
C ASP A 174 14.39 -11.89 -3.40
N ALA A 175 14.01 -10.86 -4.17
CA ALA A 175 14.92 -9.76 -4.49
C ALA A 175 15.07 -8.79 -3.31
N PRO A 176 16.21 -8.09 -3.16
CA PRO A 176 16.30 -6.98 -2.21
C PRO A 176 15.35 -5.85 -2.60
N LEU A 177 14.95 -5.02 -1.63
CA LEU A 177 14.20 -3.79 -1.90
C LEU A 177 15.09 -2.80 -2.68
N PRO A 178 14.62 -2.22 -3.79
CA PRO A 178 15.30 -1.13 -4.47
C PRO A 178 15.64 0.04 -3.53
N ASP A 179 16.76 0.71 -3.77
CA ASP A 179 17.25 1.82 -2.93
C ASP A 179 16.20 2.93 -2.74
N PHE A 180 15.46 3.26 -3.80
CA PHE A 180 14.41 4.28 -3.73
C PHE A 180 13.25 3.91 -2.79
N LEU A 181 13.03 2.61 -2.49
CA LEU A 181 12.06 2.16 -1.50
C LEU A 181 12.63 2.14 -0.08
N GLN A 182 13.93 1.90 0.06
CA GLN A 182 14.62 1.87 1.36
C GLN A 182 14.74 3.27 1.97
N VAL A 183 14.84 4.32 1.14
CA VAL A 183 14.93 5.71 1.61
C VAL A 183 13.57 6.35 1.90
N LEU A 184 12.45 5.66 1.68
CA LEU A 184 11.12 6.20 1.97
C LEU A 184 10.85 6.18 3.48
N ASP A 185 10.36 7.31 4.01
CA ASP A 185 10.10 7.49 5.44
C ASP A 185 9.08 6.47 5.98
N GLU A 186 8.05 6.15 5.20
CA GLU A 186 7.01 5.19 5.54
C GLU A 186 6.92 4.14 4.44
N CYS A 187 7.67 3.04 4.57
CA CYS A 187 7.61 1.90 3.65
C CYS A 187 7.10 0.66 4.39
N ASN A 188 5.90 0.22 4.04
CA ASN A 188 5.23 -0.96 4.60
C ASN A 188 5.47 -2.20 3.73
N ILE A 189 6.57 -2.27 2.97
CA ILE A 189 6.91 -3.46 2.19
C ILE A 189 7.91 -4.28 2.99
N PRO A 190 7.60 -5.54 3.36
CA PRO A 190 8.49 -6.38 4.14
C PRO A 190 9.66 -6.84 3.25
N GLN A 191 10.80 -7.07 3.90
CA GLN A 191 11.99 -7.60 3.24
C GLN A 191 11.74 -9.02 2.71
N ASN A 192 11.09 -9.86 3.53
CA ASN A 192 10.67 -11.21 3.16
C ASN A 192 9.25 -11.15 2.61
N ARG A 193 9.07 -11.61 1.37
CA ARG A 193 7.77 -11.61 0.69
C ARG A 193 7.42 -13.04 0.29
N GLU A 194 6.14 -13.37 0.36
CA GLU A 194 5.64 -14.69 -0.05
C GLU A 194 5.38 -14.78 -1.55
N THR A 195 5.05 -13.64 -2.18
CA THR A 195 4.69 -13.54 -3.59
C THR A 195 5.41 -12.39 -4.27
N ASP A 196 5.57 -12.48 -5.59
CA ASP A 196 6.05 -11.36 -6.37
C ASP A 196 5.00 -10.24 -6.39
N LEU A 197 5.46 -9.00 -6.47
CA LEU A 197 4.64 -7.80 -6.36
C LEU A 197 4.74 -6.96 -7.62
N LEU A 198 3.66 -6.23 -7.87
CA LEU A 198 3.62 -5.15 -8.84
C LEU A 198 3.42 -3.84 -8.08
N LEU A 199 4.36 -2.91 -8.19
CA LEU A 199 4.31 -1.63 -7.50
C LEU A 199 4.01 -0.52 -8.49
N ALA A 200 3.05 0.35 -8.18
CA ALA A 200 2.83 1.60 -8.88
C ALA A 200 3.51 2.74 -8.12
N VAL A 201 4.53 3.33 -8.71
CA VAL A 201 5.28 4.46 -8.13
C VAL A 201 4.83 5.74 -8.81
N LEU A 202 4.22 6.63 -8.02
CA LEU A 202 3.79 7.96 -8.46
C LEU A 202 4.84 9.00 -8.10
N VAL A 203 5.21 9.81 -9.08
CA VAL A 203 6.00 11.03 -8.87
C VAL A 203 5.02 12.21 -8.85
N ILE A 204 4.77 12.78 -7.68
CA ILE A 204 3.87 13.92 -7.51
C ILE A 204 4.62 15.17 -7.08
N GLN A 205 4.00 16.33 -7.27
CA GLN A 205 4.53 17.58 -6.73
C GLN A 205 4.42 17.60 -5.21
N LYS A 206 5.48 18.02 -4.50
CA LYS A 206 5.42 18.16 -3.03
C LYS A 206 4.31 19.10 -2.64
N ASN A 207 3.60 18.76 -1.57
CA ASN A 207 2.49 19.54 -1.01
C ASN A 207 1.29 19.69 -1.97
N ALA A 208 1.21 18.89 -3.04
CA ALA A 208 0.04 18.85 -3.91
C ALA A 208 -1.23 18.41 -3.16
N LEU A 209 -1.06 17.52 -2.17
CA LEU A 209 -2.14 17.01 -1.34
C LEU A 209 -1.77 17.12 0.15
N PRO A 210 -2.74 17.46 1.02
CA PRO A 210 -2.50 17.54 2.47
C PRO A 210 -2.13 16.16 3.04
N THR A 211 -1.22 16.12 4.00
CA THR A 211 -0.90 14.89 4.75
C THR A 211 -2.08 14.57 5.66
N ARG A 212 -2.56 13.34 5.61
CA ARG A 212 -3.62 12.89 6.50
C ARG A 212 -3.21 11.56 7.12
N PHE A 213 -2.91 11.64 8.41
CA PHE A 213 -2.84 10.47 9.26
C PHE A 213 -4.27 10.10 9.65
N ASP A 214 -4.82 9.07 9.01
CA ASP A 214 -6.06 8.50 9.50
C ASP A 214 -5.74 7.69 10.75
N TYR A 215 -5.90 8.36 11.90
CA TYR A 215 -6.02 7.63 13.15
C TYR A 215 -7.25 6.74 13.00
N ILE A 216 -7.05 5.42 13.08
CA ILE A 216 -8.16 4.50 13.33
C ILE A 216 -8.68 4.88 14.71
N SER A 217 -9.68 5.76 14.75
CA SER A 217 -10.45 6.02 15.95
C SER A 217 -11.22 4.74 16.20
N THR A 218 -10.65 3.86 17.04
CA THR A 218 -11.46 2.88 17.75
C THR A 218 -12.50 3.70 18.50
N ARG A 219 -13.70 3.85 17.90
CA ARG A 219 -14.90 4.33 18.57
C ARG A 219 -15.17 3.35 19.71
N SER A 220 -14.50 3.57 20.83
CA SER A 220 -14.95 3.15 22.14
C SER A 220 -16.32 3.77 22.30
N ASN A 221 -17.34 2.93 22.16
CA ASN A 221 -18.74 3.21 22.35
C ASN A 221 -18.96 3.70 23.80
N ARG A 222 -18.65 4.97 24.08
CA ARG A 222 -19.12 5.65 25.27
C ARG A 222 -20.47 6.24 24.94
N SER A 223 -21.48 5.44 25.21
CA SER A 223 -22.86 5.88 25.40
C SER A 223 -22.87 7.16 26.26
N PRO A 224 -23.52 8.26 25.83
CA PRO A 224 -23.77 9.37 26.74
C PRO A 224 -24.93 8.94 27.66
N ARG A 225 -24.58 8.34 28.80
CA ARG A 225 -25.50 8.30 29.94
C ARG A 225 -25.59 9.70 30.54
N CYS A 226 -26.82 10.21 30.49
CA CYS A 226 -27.43 11.14 31.44
C CYS A 226 -26.91 12.59 31.45
N PHE A 227 -27.83 13.54 31.21
CA PHE A 227 -28.35 14.33 32.32
C PHE A 227 -29.78 14.79 32.01
N PHE A 228 -30.74 14.13 32.66
CA PHE A 228 -32.04 14.71 32.95
C PHE A 228 -31.81 16.05 33.66
N ARG A 229 -32.31 17.16 33.11
CA ARG A 229 -32.52 18.36 33.92
C ARG A 229 -34.00 18.68 33.98
N CYS A 230 -34.43 18.74 35.22
CA CYS A 230 -35.79 18.90 35.70
C CYS A 230 -36.34 20.30 35.39
N SER A 231 -37.67 20.34 35.45
CA SER A 231 -38.63 21.39 35.13
C SER A 231 -38.61 22.64 36.01
N ARG A 232 -39.28 23.70 35.51
CA ARG A 232 -39.95 24.88 36.12
C ARG A 232 -39.39 26.22 35.62
N ALA A 233 -40.16 27.29 35.39
CA ALA A 233 -41.61 27.56 35.30
C ALA A 233 -41.78 29.05 34.93
N GLY A 234 -42.92 29.41 34.30
CA GLY A 234 -43.54 30.76 34.29
C GLY A 234 -42.99 31.74 33.23
N ALA A 235 -43.76 32.65 32.64
CA ALA A 235 -45.17 33.03 32.79
C ALA A 235 -45.63 33.85 31.55
N SER A 236 -46.95 33.91 31.36
CA SER A 236 -47.70 34.51 30.24
C SER A 236 -47.72 36.05 30.16
N ARG A 237 -48.35 36.51 29.06
CA ARG A 237 -48.98 37.83 28.75
C ARG A 237 -48.04 38.80 28.01
N LEU A 238 -48.42 39.48 26.92
CA LEU A 238 -49.71 39.87 26.33
C LEU A 238 -49.71 39.61 24.81
#